data_AF-Q5M4I1-F1
#
_entry.id   AF-Q5M4I1-F1
#
_cell.length_a   1.000
_cell.length_b   1.000
_cell.length_c   1.000
_cell.angle_alpha   90.00
_cell.angle_beta   90.00
_cell.angle_gamma   90.00
#
_symmetry.space_group_name_H-M   'P 1'
#
loop_
_entity.id
_entity.type
_entity.pdbx_description
1 polymer ?
#
loop_
_entity_poly.entity_id
_entity_poly.type
_entity_poly.pdbx_seq_one_letter_code
_entity_poly.pdbx_strand_id
1 'polypeptide(L)'
;MNLSSATPQIKSALFVINRLNGINVKAVKVSSPEHASNENIGHDNDENIDELIKVNEDNKVNFIDRTIEDNAEKFSQALLKKTARDFIEKFDYKAALDILDQLSDFPNLKSLREEIRDVVNCLSKKKIAYIREKLYDFSRVFKNQSILSDILSFPLDDSQKKALNYYLMIDVLKEREHIADVLIKAKSLAEFVIEEIIKKDHEGLIVFDGNLPKLNPSFPDCEAILDDIDKKMKKSRGIEDTEERIFSVQSTLNLLSYLNILEFYEYDSQLQTAINGILSLNGERNKVAHGLSEIDTRLLSRKKLKQLSENLRLLLVDCLGIDSSYFNYYDKQNKELTKMLE
;
A
#
# COMPACT_ATOMS: atom_id res chain seq x y z
N MET A 1 -9.16 30.27 23.06
CA MET A 1 -8.91 29.36 24.20
C MET A 1 -7.71 29.91 24.97
N ASN A 2 -7.92 30.30 26.23
CA ASN A 2 -6.87 30.83 27.09
C ASN A 2 -6.03 29.66 27.65
N LEU A 3 -4.71 29.68 27.42
CA LEU A 3 -3.76 28.67 27.89
C LEU A 3 -2.92 29.14 29.09
N SER A 4 -3.24 30.28 29.68
CA SER A 4 -2.46 30.95 30.74
C SER A 4 -3.15 31.02 32.09
N SER A 5 -4.47 30.92 32.14
CA SER A 5 -5.25 30.86 33.38
C SER A 5 -5.53 29.41 33.80
N ALA A 6 -5.81 29.19 35.09
CA ALA A 6 -6.03 27.88 35.74
C ALA A 6 -4.75 27.10 36.11
N THR A 7 -4.92 25.87 36.62
CA THR A 7 -3.81 25.01 37.04
C THR A 7 -3.02 24.49 35.83
N PRO A 8 -1.75 24.08 36.01
CA PRO A 8 -0.96 23.47 34.92
C PRO A 8 -1.68 22.31 34.23
N GLN A 9 -2.41 21.47 34.98
CA GLN A 9 -3.16 20.33 34.46
C GLN A 9 -4.28 20.78 33.52
N ILE A 10 -5.04 21.82 33.89
CA ILE A 10 -6.11 22.39 33.05
C ILE A 10 -5.52 23.01 31.78
N LYS A 11 -4.41 23.76 31.89
CA LYS A 11 -3.70 24.33 30.73
C LYS A 11 -3.25 23.24 29.75
N SER A 12 -2.68 22.15 30.25
CA SER A 12 -2.27 21.00 29.43
C SER A 12 -3.46 20.32 28.76
N ALA A 13 -4.56 20.11 29.48
CA ALA A 13 -5.79 19.53 28.91
C ALA A 13 -6.37 20.42 27.80
N LEU A 14 -6.46 21.73 28.02
CA LEU A 14 -6.91 22.70 27.01
C LEU A 14 -6.00 22.70 25.77
N PHE A 15 -4.68 22.63 25.96
CA PHE A 15 -3.73 22.50 24.86
C PHE A 15 -4.00 21.25 24.01
N VAL A 16 -4.21 20.10 24.65
CA VAL A 16 -4.52 18.83 23.95
C VAL A 16 -5.87 18.89 23.24
N ILE A 17 -6.92 19.37 23.92
CA ILE A 17 -8.27 19.50 23.37
C ILE A 17 -8.27 20.40 22.14
N ASN A 18 -7.56 21.54 22.18
CA ASN A 18 -7.47 22.46 21.05
C ASN A 18 -6.91 21.80 19.79
N ARG A 19 -6.03 20.80 19.93
CA ARG A 19 -5.29 20.20 18.80
C ARG A 19 -5.77 18.86 18.32
N LEU A 20 -6.45 18.10 19.17
CA LEU A 20 -6.98 16.79 18.79
C LEU A 20 -8.47 16.83 18.42
N ASN A 21 -9.25 17.75 18.98
CA ASN A 21 -10.72 17.73 18.80
C ASN A 21 -11.24 18.59 17.63
N GLY A 22 -10.36 19.01 16.70
CA GLY A 22 -10.77 19.79 15.51
C GLY A 22 -11.52 21.09 15.82
N ILE A 23 -11.36 21.62 17.04
CA ILE A 23 -12.11 22.77 17.51
C ILE A 23 -11.51 24.02 16.85
N ASN A 24 -12.33 24.75 16.07
CA ASN A 24 -11.91 25.97 15.38
C ASN A 24 -11.77 27.16 16.36
N VAL A 25 -10.78 27.08 17.25
CA VAL A 25 -10.51 28.09 18.28
C VAL A 25 -9.02 28.36 18.33
N LYS A 26 -8.64 29.64 18.36
CA LYS A 26 -7.25 30.07 18.57
C LYS A 26 -6.79 29.82 19.99
N ALA A 27 -5.58 29.29 20.17
CA ALA A 27 -4.97 29.12 21.49
C ALA A 27 -4.07 30.31 21.80
N VAL A 28 -4.34 31.00 22.90
CA VAL A 28 -3.64 32.25 23.27
C VAL A 28 -3.01 32.08 24.64
N LYS A 29 -1.73 32.43 24.74
CA LYS A 29 -1.00 32.62 25.98
C LYS A 29 -0.87 34.10 26.30
N VAL A 30 -0.91 34.45 27.58
CA VAL A 30 -0.75 35.80 28.09
C VAL A 30 0.42 35.78 29.06
N SER A 31 1.47 36.54 28.76
CA SER A 31 2.63 36.66 29.65
C SER A 31 2.25 37.49 30.88
N SER A 32 2.81 37.20 32.06
CA SER A 32 2.64 38.07 33.23
C SER A 32 3.22 39.47 32.96
N PRO A 33 2.72 40.54 33.61
CA PRO A 33 3.25 41.89 33.42
C PRO A 33 4.75 41.98 33.76
N GLU A 34 5.17 41.26 34.79
CA GLU A 34 6.56 41.15 35.26
C GLU A 34 7.40 40.13 34.47
N HIS A 35 6.81 39.42 33.49
CA HIS A 35 7.43 38.29 32.79
C HIS A 35 8.02 37.18 33.69
N ALA A 36 7.55 37.10 34.95
CA ALA A 36 8.01 36.17 35.98
C ALA A 36 6.84 35.42 36.66
N SER A 37 7.17 34.48 37.56
CA SER A 37 6.17 33.72 38.34
C SER A 37 5.41 34.64 39.30
N ASN A 38 4.09 34.45 39.41
CA ASN A 38 3.23 35.18 40.36
C ASN A 38 3.18 34.49 41.74
N GLU A 39 4.01 33.49 42.00
CA GLU A 39 3.97 32.60 43.17
C GLU A 39 4.04 33.33 44.53
N ASN A 40 4.52 34.58 44.56
CA ASN A 40 4.62 35.41 45.77
C ASN A 40 3.86 36.74 45.68
N ILE A 41 2.99 36.91 44.66
CA ILE A 41 2.16 38.10 44.53
C ILE A 41 0.86 37.82 45.31
N GLY A 42 0.55 38.67 46.30
CA GLY A 42 -0.70 38.57 47.04
C GLY A 42 -1.91 38.63 46.10
N HIS A 43 -2.89 37.77 46.33
CA HIS A 43 -4.16 37.81 45.61
C HIS A 43 -5.16 38.59 46.44
N ASP A 44 -5.65 39.71 45.92
CA ASP A 44 -6.76 40.44 46.54
C ASP A 44 -8.06 39.67 46.32
N ASN A 45 -8.67 39.22 47.42
CA ASN A 45 -9.93 38.47 47.40
C ASN A 45 -11.16 39.37 47.63
N ASP A 46 -10.95 40.64 47.97
CA ASP A 46 -11.99 41.55 48.48
C ASP A 46 -12.31 42.74 47.54
N GLU A 47 -11.68 42.82 46.37
CA GLU A 47 -11.92 43.92 45.43
C GLU A 47 -13.20 43.73 44.60
N ASN A 48 -13.93 44.82 44.40
CA ASN A 48 -15.14 44.82 43.58
C ASN A 48 -14.79 44.67 42.09
N ILE A 49 -15.23 43.56 41.47
CA ILE A 49 -14.99 43.25 40.06
C ILE A 49 -15.44 44.40 39.14
N ASP A 50 -16.57 45.05 39.44
CA ASP A 50 -17.06 46.17 38.63
C ASP A 50 -16.16 47.40 38.70
N GLU A 51 -15.50 47.63 39.85
CA GLU A 51 -14.51 48.69 40.00
C GLU A 51 -13.24 48.34 39.22
N LEU A 52 -12.72 47.12 39.35
CA LEU A 52 -11.54 46.65 38.62
C LEU A 52 -11.70 46.72 37.10
N ILE A 53 -12.89 46.38 36.58
CA ILE A 53 -13.18 46.52 35.14
C ILE A 53 -13.20 48.00 34.74
N LYS A 54 -13.79 48.89 35.57
CA LYS A 54 -13.85 50.33 35.29
C LYS A 54 -12.47 51.01 35.34
N VAL A 55 -11.60 50.60 36.27
CA VAL A 55 -10.26 51.18 36.46
C VAL A 55 -9.16 50.38 35.75
N ASN A 56 -9.50 49.40 34.91
CA ASN A 56 -8.56 48.52 34.25
C ASN A 56 -7.42 49.30 33.59
N GLU A 57 -6.22 49.19 34.17
CA GLU A 57 -5.06 49.96 33.75
C GLU A 57 -4.54 49.57 32.37
N ASP A 58 -4.88 48.36 31.91
CA ASP A 58 -4.57 47.84 30.58
C ASP A 58 -5.54 48.38 29.51
N ASN A 59 -6.67 49.00 29.90
CA ASN A 59 -7.66 49.59 28.97
C ASN A 59 -7.26 51.01 28.52
N LYS A 60 -6.01 51.18 28.10
CA LYS A 60 -5.44 52.42 27.58
C LYS A 60 -5.17 52.28 26.08
N VAL A 61 -5.24 53.38 25.33
CA VAL A 61 -5.01 53.39 23.86
C VAL A 61 -3.62 52.86 23.49
N ASN A 62 -2.62 53.03 24.36
CA ASN A 62 -1.24 52.61 24.15
C ASN A 62 -0.85 51.42 25.07
N PHE A 63 -1.62 50.34 25.07
CA PHE A 63 -1.30 49.13 25.84
C PHE A 63 -0.24 48.28 25.13
N ILE A 64 0.53 47.51 25.91
CA ILE A 64 1.46 46.51 25.37
C ILE A 64 0.69 45.20 25.20
N ASP A 65 0.53 44.73 23.97
CA ASP A 65 -0.05 43.41 23.71
C ASP A 65 0.91 42.31 24.20
N ARG A 66 0.50 41.63 25.28
CA ARG A 66 1.23 40.51 25.89
C ARG A 66 0.72 39.16 25.43
N THR A 67 -0.21 39.13 24.46
CA THR A 67 -0.78 37.90 23.93
C THR A 67 0.15 37.26 22.91
N ILE A 68 0.27 35.93 23.01
CA ILE A 68 1.06 35.11 22.10
C ILE A 68 0.15 33.99 21.62
N GLU A 69 -0.16 33.98 20.33
CA GLU A 69 -0.89 32.88 19.70
C GLU A 69 0.02 31.64 19.65
N ASP A 70 -0.37 30.57 20.35
CA ASP A 70 0.34 29.30 20.29
C ASP A 70 -0.21 28.51 19.10
N ASN A 71 0.61 28.35 18.07
CA ASN A 71 0.28 27.59 16.86
C ASN A 71 0.68 26.11 16.95
N ALA A 72 1.30 25.66 18.05
CA ALA A 72 1.84 24.31 18.31
C ALA A 72 2.33 23.55 17.07
N GLU A 73 2.99 24.27 16.17
CA GLU A 73 3.31 23.81 14.83
C GLU A 73 4.17 22.54 14.86
N LYS A 74 5.15 22.48 15.76
CA LYS A 74 5.98 21.29 15.98
C LYS A 74 5.18 20.08 16.47
N PHE A 75 4.19 20.29 17.33
CA PHE A 75 3.34 19.21 17.82
C PHE A 75 2.45 18.67 16.69
N SER A 76 1.81 19.56 15.93
CA SER A 76 1.01 19.19 14.76
C SER A 76 1.84 18.45 13.71
N GLN A 77 3.05 18.95 13.39
CA GLN A 77 3.98 18.27 12.48
C GLN A 77 4.38 16.89 12.99
N ALA A 78 4.71 16.75 14.28
CA ALA A 78 5.05 15.46 14.88
C ALA A 78 3.88 14.46 14.83
N LEU A 79 2.66 14.95 15.09
CA LEU A 79 1.45 14.14 15.01
C LEU A 79 1.18 13.66 13.57
N LEU A 80 1.23 14.56 12.58
CA LEU A 80 1.04 14.20 11.17
C LEU A 80 2.11 13.23 10.68
N LYS A 81 3.39 13.44 11.04
CA LYS A 81 4.47 12.50 10.72
C LYS A 81 4.22 11.11 11.32
N LYS A 82 3.80 11.05 12.60
CA LYS A 82 3.44 9.79 13.24
C LYS A 82 2.29 9.11 12.47
N THR A 83 1.21 9.82 12.20
CA THR A 83 0.05 9.28 11.47
C THR A 83 0.43 8.78 10.07
N ALA A 84 1.29 9.52 9.35
CA ALA A 84 1.80 9.08 8.05
C ALA A 84 2.62 7.77 8.16
N ARG A 85 3.46 7.62 9.20
CA ARG A 85 4.15 6.35 9.47
C ARG A 85 3.18 5.20 9.71
N ASP A 86 2.16 5.42 10.55
CA ASP A 86 1.15 4.42 10.86
C ASP A 86 0.42 3.94 9.57
N PHE A 87 0.20 4.85 8.61
CA PHE A 87 -0.37 4.48 7.31
C PHE A 87 0.62 3.76 6.39
N ILE A 88 1.90 4.17 6.35
CA ILE A 88 2.96 3.49 5.58
C ILE A 88 3.14 2.05 6.07
N GLU A 89 3.20 1.84 7.39
CA GLU A 89 3.33 0.51 8.00
C GLU A 89 2.15 -0.42 7.66
N LYS A 90 0.97 0.16 7.40
CA LYS A 90 -0.24 -0.56 6.97
C LYS A 90 -0.42 -0.58 5.45
N PHE A 91 0.60 -0.18 4.69
CA PHE A 91 0.58 -0.12 3.22
C PHE A 91 -0.53 0.79 2.64
N ASP A 92 -1.04 1.75 3.42
CA ASP A 92 -2.01 2.75 2.96
C ASP A 92 -1.32 4.01 2.45
N TYR A 93 -0.69 3.87 1.28
CA TYR A 93 0.13 4.92 0.69
C TYR A 93 -0.64 6.16 0.30
N LYS A 94 -1.92 6.03 -0.08
CA LYS A 94 -2.76 7.17 -0.43
C LYS A 94 -3.11 7.98 0.82
N ALA A 95 -3.51 7.32 1.91
CA ALA A 95 -3.76 8.00 3.18
C ALA A 95 -2.48 8.67 3.73
N ALA A 96 -1.33 7.97 3.65
CA ALA A 96 -0.04 8.56 4.03
C ALA A 96 0.28 9.82 3.21
N LEU A 97 0.07 9.78 1.89
CA LEU A 97 0.27 10.93 1.01
C LEU A 97 -0.66 12.10 1.37
N ASP A 98 -1.95 11.83 1.61
CA ASP A 98 -2.93 12.86 1.98
C ASP A 98 -2.57 13.56 3.29
N ILE A 99 -2.08 12.81 4.29
CA ILE A 99 -1.58 13.38 5.54
C ILE A 99 -0.33 14.24 5.33
N LEU A 100 0.60 13.80 4.46
CA LEU A 100 1.82 14.56 4.18
C LEU A 100 1.56 15.79 3.30
N ASP A 101 0.53 15.78 2.47
CA ASP A 101 0.11 16.95 1.70
C ASP A 101 -0.37 18.08 2.63
N GLN A 102 -0.99 17.76 3.77
CA GLN A 102 -1.36 18.76 4.79
C GLN A 102 -0.15 19.42 5.48
N LEU A 103 1.03 18.79 5.46
CA LEU A 103 2.25 19.43 5.97
C LEU A 103 2.69 20.62 5.10
N SER A 104 2.25 20.70 3.84
CA SER A 104 2.57 21.81 2.94
C SER A 104 1.99 23.15 3.40
N ASP A 105 0.92 23.10 4.20
CA ASP A 105 0.08 24.27 4.51
C ASP A 105 0.58 25.07 5.72
N PHE A 106 1.68 24.65 6.38
CA PHE A 106 2.22 25.36 7.53
C PHE A 106 3.09 26.59 7.11
N PRO A 107 2.70 27.82 7.49
CA PRO A 107 3.24 29.06 6.93
C PRO A 107 4.69 29.41 7.32
N ASN A 108 5.27 28.80 8.35
CA ASN A 108 6.55 29.23 8.92
C ASN A 108 7.80 28.52 8.38
N LEU A 109 7.72 27.86 7.22
CA LEU A 109 8.93 27.40 6.53
C LEU A 109 9.73 28.54 5.87
N LYS A 110 9.32 29.80 6.06
CA LYS A 110 9.82 30.99 5.35
C LYS A 110 10.41 32.10 6.24
N SER A 111 10.25 32.09 7.57
CA SER A 111 10.87 33.13 8.41
C SER A 111 11.45 32.63 9.74
N LEU A 112 12.79 32.65 9.80
CA LEU A 112 13.64 33.18 10.87
C LEU A 112 14.69 32.20 11.50
N ARG A 113 15.95 32.48 11.12
CA ARG A 113 17.30 32.07 11.61
C ARG A 113 17.94 30.73 11.17
N GLU A 114 18.43 30.75 9.93
CA GLU A 114 19.82 30.90 9.43
C GLU A 114 20.95 29.88 9.75
N GLU A 115 21.54 29.46 8.63
CA GLU A 115 22.78 28.74 8.29
C GLU A 115 22.95 27.24 8.59
N ILE A 116 22.48 26.70 9.72
CA ILE A 116 22.44 25.21 9.91
C ILE A 116 21.01 24.70 9.78
N ARG A 117 20.05 25.52 10.18
CA ARG A 117 18.63 25.20 10.12
C ARG A 117 18.10 25.15 8.69
N ASP A 118 18.66 25.93 7.77
CA ASP A 118 18.24 25.90 6.37
C ASP A 118 18.75 24.68 5.61
N VAL A 119 19.94 24.17 5.93
CA VAL A 119 20.39 22.89 5.36
C VAL A 119 19.51 21.75 5.91
N VAL A 120 19.27 21.70 7.22
CA VAL A 120 18.40 20.67 7.83
C VAL A 120 16.93 20.80 7.39
N ASN A 121 16.42 22.02 7.21
CA ASN A 121 15.06 22.27 6.71
C ASN A 121 14.94 22.03 5.20
N CYS A 122 15.97 22.35 4.41
CA CYS A 122 16.00 21.98 2.99
C CYS A 122 16.15 20.46 2.83
N LEU A 123 16.93 19.81 3.69
CA LEU A 123 17.03 18.35 3.77
C LEU A 123 15.71 17.74 4.21
N SER A 124 14.99 18.33 5.17
CA SER A 124 13.67 17.83 5.58
C SER A 124 12.61 18.06 4.50
N LYS A 125 12.61 19.23 3.82
CA LYS A 125 11.74 19.49 2.65
C LYS A 125 12.03 18.53 1.49
N LYS A 126 13.31 18.29 1.17
CA LYS A 126 13.71 17.31 0.15
C LYS A 126 13.33 15.88 0.52
N LYS A 127 13.52 15.48 1.79
CA LYS A 127 13.05 14.19 2.31
C LYS A 127 11.54 14.04 2.17
N ILE A 128 10.77 15.03 2.60
CA ILE A 128 9.31 15.01 2.49
C ILE A 128 8.86 15.00 1.02
N ALA A 129 9.50 15.77 0.15
CA ALA A 129 9.23 15.74 -1.28
C ALA A 129 9.51 14.35 -1.89
N TYR A 130 10.65 13.75 -1.56
CA TYR A 130 10.99 12.39 -1.96
C TYR A 130 9.96 11.35 -1.46
N ILE A 131 9.57 11.43 -0.18
CA ILE A 131 8.54 10.54 0.38
C ILE A 131 7.22 10.72 -0.39
N ARG A 132 6.80 11.96 -0.66
CA ARG A 132 5.56 12.24 -1.41
C ARG A 132 5.63 11.68 -2.82
N GLU A 133 6.76 11.85 -3.52
CA GLU A 133 6.97 11.29 -4.86
C GLU A 133 6.91 9.76 -4.85
N LYS A 134 7.56 9.11 -3.88
CA LYS A 134 7.50 7.65 -3.69
C LYS A 134 6.10 7.16 -3.39
N LEU A 135 5.40 7.78 -2.44
CA LEU A 135 4.02 7.42 -2.10
C LEU A 135 3.05 7.65 -3.26
N TYR A 136 3.27 8.70 -4.04
CA TYR A 136 2.53 8.95 -5.27
C TYR A 136 2.76 7.82 -6.28
N ASP A 137 4.00 7.41 -6.51
CA ASP A 137 4.30 6.29 -7.41
C ASP A 137 3.68 4.98 -6.92
N PHE A 138 3.78 4.69 -5.61
CA PHE A 138 3.13 3.52 -5.02
C PHE A 138 1.62 3.57 -5.21
N SER A 139 0.98 4.73 -4.97
CA SER A 139 -0.45 4.91 -5.17
C SER A 139 -0.88 4.66 -6.62
N ARG A 140 -0.05 5.00 -7.61
CA ARG A 140 -0.34 4.74 -9.03
C ARG A 140 -0.36 3.26 -9.36
N VAL A 141 0.46 2.43 -8.70
CA VAL A 141 0.43 0.96 -8.87
C VAL A 141 -0.95 0.41 -8.54
N PHE A 142 -1.50 0.77 -7.38
CA PHE A 142 -2.82 0.27 -6.96
C PHE A 142 -3.97 0.89 -7.73
N LYS A 143 -3.85 2.18 -8.11
CA LYS A 143 -4.91 2.91 -8.81
C LYS A 143 -4.99 2.54 -10.30
N ASN A 144 -3.84 2.41 -10.95
CA ASN A 144 -3.73 2.35 -12.41
C ASN A 144 -3.01 1.09 -12.90
N GLN A 145 -2.55 0.20 -12.02
CA GLN A 145 -1.70 -0.95 -12.36
C GLN A 145 -0.41 -0.55 -13.08
N SER A 146 0.13 0.65 -12.79
CA SER A 146 1.40 1.09 -13.37
C SER A 146 2.58 0.28 -12.82
N ILE A 147 3.65 0.22 -13.61
CA ILE A 147 4.94 -0.32 -13.16
C ILE A 147 5.62 0.73 -12.26
N LEU A 148 6.13 0.29 -11.11
CA LEU A 148 6.95 1.12 -10.23
C LEU A 148 8.18 1.67 -10.96
N SER A 149 8.48 2.94 -10.74
CA SER A 149 9.60 3.63 -11.38
C SER A 149 10.94 2.93 -11.06
N ASP A 150 11.10 2.43 -9.85
CA ASP A 150 12.32 1.71 -9.44
C ASP A 150 12.48 0.38 -10.19
N ILE A 151 11.39 -0.35 -10.43
CA ILE A 151 11.43 -1.62 -11.16
C ILE A 151 11.87 -1.42 -12.61
N LEU A 152 11.56 -0.26 -13.22
CA LEU A 152 12.04 0.06 -14.57
C LEU A 152 13.57 0.10 -14.66
N SER A 153 14.25 0.44 -13.57
CA SER A 153 15.71 0.48 -13.48
C SER A 153 16.36 -0.87 -13.19
N PHE A 154 15.59 -1.89 -12.82
CA PHE A 154 16.14 -3.21 -12.50
C PHE A 154 16.68 -3.90 -13.76
N PRO A 155 17.73 -4.73 -13.64
CA PRO A 155 18.32 -5.50 -14.74
C PRO A 155 17.45 -6.73 -15.07
N LEU A 156 16.18 -6.47 -15.38
CA LEU A 156 15.15 -7.43 -15.72
C LEU A 156 14.58 -7.07 -17.10
N ASP A 157 14.13 -8.06 -17.86
CA ASP A 157 13.38 -7.82 -19.09
C ASP A 157 11.96 -7.30 -18.81
N ASP A 158 11.22 -6.97 -19.87
CA ASP A 158 9.89 -6.37 -19.74
C ASP A 158 8.84 -7.32 -19.13
N SER A 159 8.93 -8.63 -19.39
CA SER A 159 7.97 -9.59 -18.85
C SER A 159 8.26 -9.90 -17.38
N GLN A 160 9.54 -10.02 -17.01
CA GLN A 160 10.03 -10.10 -15.64
C GLN A 160 9.60 -8.87 -14.82
N LYS A 161 9.79 -7.65 -15.35
CA LYS A 161 9.37 -6.41 -14.67
C LYS A 161 7.86 -6.36 -14.43
N LYS A 162 7.06 -6.73 -15.44
CA LYS A 162 5.60 -6.79 -15.33
C LYS A 162 5.16 -7.82 -14.28
N ALA A 163 5.69 -9.04 -14.34
CA ALA A 163 5.39 -10.11 -13.39
C ALA A 163 5.76 -9.71 -11.96
N LEU A 164 6.97 -9.21 -11.74
CA LEU A 164 7.45 -8.76 -10.43
C LEU A 164 6.57 -7.64 -9.87
N ASN A 165 6.28 -6.61 -10.66
CA ASN A 165 5.43 -5.49 -10.23
C ASN A 165 4.02 -5.98 -9.84
N TYR A 166 3.46 -6.89 -10.63
CA TYR A 166 2.12 -7.44 -10.38
C TYR A 166 2.10 -8.34 -9.14
N TYR A 167 3.14 -9.15 -8.92
CA TYR A 167 3.32 -9.92 -7.69
C TYR A 167 3.40 -9.03 -6.47
N LEU A 168 4.26 -8.00 -6.50
CA LEU A 168 4.43 -7.07 -5.36
C LEU A 168 3.12 -6.34 -5.03
N MET A 169 2.33 -6.00 -6.05
CA MET A 169 0.98 -5.46 -5.84
C MET A 169 0.07 -6.48 -5.14
N ILE A 170 0.02 -7.73 -5.59
CA ILE A 170 -0.76 -8.80 -4.96
C ILE A 170 -0.34 -8.98 -3.50
N ASP A 171 0.96 -8.96 -3.22
CA ASP A 171 1.47 -9.18 -1.88
C ASP A 171 1.05 -8.07 -0.92
N VAL A 172 1.08 -6.80 -1.36
CA VAL A 172 0.52 -5.69 -0.58
C VAL A 172 -0.99 -5.81 -0.38
N LEU A 173 -1.75 -6.19 -1.41
CA LEU A 173 -3.20 -6.42 -1.27
C LEU A 173 -3.50 -7.53 -0.25
N LYS A 174 -2.66 -8.56 -0.19
CA LYS A 174 -2.73 -9.64 0.79
C LYS A 174 -2.44 -9.12 2.20
N GLU A 175 -1.39 -8.31 2.40
CA GLU A 175 -1.10 -7.69 3.70
C GLU A 175 -2.21 -6.72 4.15
N ARG A 176 -2.93 -6.10 3.21
CA ARG A 176 -4.11 -5.24 3.47
C ARG A 176 -5.43 -6.01 3.61
N GLU A 177 -5.39 -7.34 3.61
CA GLU A 177 -6.57 -8.22 3.69
C GLU A 177 -7.62 -7.99 2.56
N HIS A 178 -7.19 -7.50 1.39
CA HIS A 178 -8.02 -7.38 0.18
C HIS A 178 -8.12 -8.71 -0.58
N ILE A 179 -8.74 -9.70 0.07
CA ILE A 179 -8.69 -11.12 -0.35
C ILE A 179 -9.32 -11.38 -1.72
N ALA A 180 -10.43 -10.69 -2.05
CA ALA A 180 -11.09 -10.82 -3.34
C ALA A 180 -10.14 -10.49 -4.51
N ASP A 181 -9.45 -9.35 -4.41
CA ASP A 181 -8.48 -8.93 -5.41
C ASP A 181 -7.30 -9.88 -5.51
N VAL A 182 -6.79 -10.37 -4.37
CA VAL A 182 -5.69 -11.35 -4.34
C VAL A 182 -6.08 -12.61 -5.11
N LEU A 183 -7.27 -13.17 -4.87
CA LEU A 183 -7.74 -14.37 -5.56
C LEU A 183 -7.86 -14.18 -7.07
N ILE A 184 -8.46 -13.05 -7.48
CA ILE A 184 -8.68 -12.75 -8.90
C ILE A 184 -7.34 -12.58 -9.62
N LYS A 185 -6.43 -11.80 -9.04
CA LYS A 185 -5.15 -11.41 -9.65
C LYS A 185 -4.13 -12.54 -9.64
N ALA A 186 -4.14 -13.40 -8.62
CA ALA A 186 -3.22 -14.53 -8.52
C ALA A 186 -3.28 -15.46 -9.73
N LYS A 187 -4.49 -15.79 -10.20
CA LYS A 187 -4.67 -16.63 -11.37
C LYS A 187 -4.09 -15.98 -12.63
N SER A 188 -4.38 -14.71 -12.86
CA SER A 188 -3.88 -13.96 -14.02
C SER A 188 -2.36 -13.86 -14.03
N LEU A 189 -1.73 -13.68 -12.86
CA LEU A 189 -0.26 -13.69 -12.76
C LEU A 189 0.30 -15.08 -13.10
N ALA A 190 -0.29 -16.15 -12.57
CA ALA A 190 0.16 -17.50 -12.85
C ALA A 190 0.04 -17.84 -14.35
N GLU A 191 -1.09 -17.52 -14.98
CA GLU A 191 -1.31 -17.71 -16.42
C GLU A 191 -0.27 -16.93 -17.23
N PHE A 192 -0.02 -15.66 -16.89
CA PHE A 192 1.01 -14.85 -17.55
C PHE A 192 2.40 -15.48 -17.45
N VAL A 193 2.84 -15.87 -16.24
CA VAL A 193 4.17 -16.45 -16.03
C VAL A 193 4.33 -17.78 -16.78
N ILE A 194 3.29 -18.62 -16.79
CA ILE A 194 3.32 -19.91 -17.48
C ILE A 194 3.30 -19.73 -19.01
N GLU A 195 2.57 -18.74 -19.52
CA GLU A 195 2.63 -18.40 -20.94
C GLU A 195 4.03 -17.97 -21.37
N GLU A 196 4.74 -17.18 -20.55
CA GLU A 196 6.09 -16.72 -20.88
C GLU A 196 7.10 -17.87 -20.92
N ILE A 197 7.02 -18.84 -20.00
CA ILE A 197 7.89 -20.03 -20.04
C ILE A 197 7.56 -20.93 -21.24
N ILE A 198 6.27 -21.17 -21.53
CA ILE A 198 5.89 -21.97 -22.70
C ILE A 198 6.36 -21.29 -23.99
N LYS A 199 6.24 -19.96 -24.12
CA LYS A 199 6.74 -19.23 -25.29
C LYS A 199 8.26 -19.34 -25.44
N LYS A 200 8.99 -19.32 -24.33
CA LYS A 200 10.45 -19.42 -24.32
C LYS A 200 10.93 -20.80 -24.74
N ASP A 201 10.29 -21.85 -24.22
CA ASP A 201 10.76 -23.23 -24.39
C ASP A 201 10.12 -23.91 -25.62
N HIS A 202 8.91 -23.49 -26.01
CA HIS A 202 8.11 -24.02 -27.12
C HIS A 202 7.53 -22.89 -27.98
N GLU A 203 8.42 -22.09 -28.57
CA GLU A 203 8.03 -20.92 -29.37
C GLU A 203 7.04 -21.30 -30.49
N GLY A 204 5.91 -20.60 -30.53
CA GLY A 204 4.84 -20.83 -31.51
C GLY A 204 3.81 -21.90 -31.12
N LEU A 205 3.93 -22.54 -29.95
CA LEU A 205 2.91 -23.49 -29.45
C LEU A 205 1.57 -22.80 -29.16
N ILE A 206 1.60 -21.57 -28.65
CA ILE A 206 0.41 -20.79 -28.32
C ILE A 206 0.21 -19.70 -29.38
N VAL A 207 -1.01 -19.61 -29.91
CA VAL A 207 -1.47 -18.52 -30.78
C VAL A 207 -2.62 -17.78 -30.12
N PHE A 208 -2.76 -16.49 -30.43
CA PHE A 208 -3.81 -15.65 -29.87
C PHE A 208 -4.89 -15.35 -30.92
N ASP A 209 -6.12 -15.76 -30.60
CA ASP A 209 -7.32 -15.34 -31.32
C ASP A 209 -7.91 -14.13 -30.59
N GLY A 210 -7.52 -12.93 -31.03
CA GLY A 210 -7.70 -11.71 -30.26
C GLY A 210 -6.90 -11.78 -28.94
N ASN A 211 -7.61 -11.82 -27.81
CA ASN A 211 -7.01 -11.93 -26.47
C ASN A 211 -7.12 -13.36 -25.89
N LEU A 212 -7.60 -14.33 -26.67
CA LEU A 212 -7.83 -15.69 -26.20
C LEU A 212 -6.65 -16.58 -26.64
N PRO A 213 -5.81 -17.07 -25.70
CA PRO A 213 -4.74 -18.00 -26.02
C PRO A 213 -5.35 -19.34 -26.44
N LYS A 214 -4.84 -19.92 -27.52
CA LYS A 214 -5.26 -21.21 -28.09
C LYS A 214 -4.01 -22.01 -28.49
N LEU A 215 -4.13 -23.34 -28.56
CA LEU A 215 -3.07 -24.17 -29.14
C LEU A 215 -2.96 -23.90 -30.64
N ASN A 216 -1.72 -23.82 -31.12
CA ASN A 216 -1.46 -23.65 -32.54
C ASN A 216 -1.66 -24.99 -33.28
N PRO A 217 -2.65 -25.10 -34.19
CA PRO A 217 -2.90 -26.34 -34.93
C PRO A 217 -1.72 -26.77 -35.81
N SER A 218 -0.85 -25.84 -36.19
CA SER A 218 0.33 -26.12 -37.02
C SER A 218 1.55 -26.56 -36.21
N PHE A 219 1.48 -26.57 -34.87
CA PHE A 219 2.61 -26.96 -34.03
C PHE A 219 2.75 -28.49 -34.01
N PRO A 220 3.98 -29.05 -34.10
CA PRO A 220 4.19 -30.50 -34.26
C PRO A 220 3.49 -31.37 -33.20
N ASP A 221 3.51 -30.93 -31.94
CA ASP A 221 2.96 -31.70 -30.81
C ASP A 221 1.48 -31.41 -30.55
N CYS A 222 0.83 -30.56 -31.36
CA CYS A 222 -0.53 -30.08 -31.07
C CYS A 222 -1.54 -31.22 -30.89
N GLU A 223 -1.57 -32.17 -31.81
CA GLU A 223 -2.48 -33.33 -31.73
C GLU A 223 -2.22 -34.20 -30.50
N ALA A 224 -0.94 -34.44 -30.17
CA ALA A 224 -0.57 -35.23 -28.99
C ALA A 224 -0.97 -34.53 -27.67
N ILE A 225 -0.80 -33.22 -27.60
CA ILE A 225 -1.25 -32.39 -26.47
C ILE A 225 -2.77 -32.41 -26.35
N LEU A 226 -3.49 -32.28 -27.46
CA LEU A 226 -4.96 -32.35 -27.46
C LEU A 226 -5.45 -33.70 -26.93
N ASP A 227 -4.86 -34.80 -27.38
CA ASP A 227 -5.21 -36.14 -26.92
C ASP A 227 -4.91 -36.34 -25.43
N ASP A 228 -3.76 -35.88 -24.93
CA ASP A 228 -3.43 -35.96 -23.49
C ASP A 228 -4.41 -35.14 -22.64
N ILE A 229 -4.68 -33.89 -23.03
CA ILE A 229 -5.63 -33.02 -22.33
C ILE A 229 -7.03 -33.62 -22.35
N ASP A 230 -7.51 -34.08 -23.50
CA ASP A 230 -8.84 -34.66 -23.66
C ASP A 230 -9.02 -35.90 -22.79
N LYS A 231 -8.02 -36.79 -22.79
CA LYS A 231 -8.00 -37.98 -21.94
C LYS A 231 -8.04 -37.63 -20.45
N LYS A 232 -7.24 -36.65 -20.01
CA LYS A 232 -7.27 -36.15 -18.62
C LYS A 232 -8.62 -35.53 -18.27
N MET A 233 -9.22 -34.77 -19.19
CA MET A 233 -10.54 -34.17 -18.98
C MET A 233 -11.65 -35.22 -18.87
N LYS A 234 -11.72 -36.19 -19.79
CA LYS A 234 -12.68 -37.31 -19.75
C LYS A 234 -12.56 -38.09 -18.44
N LYS A 235 -11.34 -38.45 -18.05
CA LYS A 235 -11.07 -39.14 -16.78
C LYS A 235 -11.55 -38.34 -15.57
N SER A 236 -11.29 -37.03 -15.52
CA SER A 236 -11.73 -36.18 -14.40
C SER A 236 -13.26 -36.00 -14.31
N ARG A 237 -13.96 -36.15 -15.45
CA ARG A 237 -15.42 -36.05 -15.54
C ARG A 237 -16.15 -37.40 -15.46
N GLY A 238 -15.42 -38.51 -15.38
CA GLY A 238 -15.99 -39.86 -15.39
C GLY A 238 -16.65 -40.23 -16.72
N ILE A 239 -16.21 -39.63 -17.82
CA ILE A 239 -16.70 -39.92 -19.18
C ILE A 239 -15.89 -41.08 -19.74
N GLU A 240 -16.55 -42.04 -20.39
CA GLU A 240 -15.88 -43.14 -21.09
C GLU A 240 -14.95 -42.61 -22.19
N ASP A 241 -13.86 -43.33 -22.43
CA ASP A 241 -12.85 -42.92 -23.41
C ASP A 241 -13.37 -43.19 -24.84
N THR A 242 -14.19 -42.28 -25.34
CA THR A 242 -14.79 -42.32 -26.69
C THR A 242 -13.91 -41.56 -27.71
N GLU A 243 -14.12 -41.81 -29.00
CA GLU A 243 -13.40 -41.09 -30.07
C GLU A 243 -13.76 -39.59 -30.16
N GLU A 244 -14.91 -39.19 -29.62
CA GLU A 244 -15.36 -37.79 -29.66
C GLU A 244 -14.54 -36.92 -28.68
N ARG A 245 -13.79 -35.96 -29.19
CA ARG A 245 -12.99 -35.03 -28.37
C ARG A 245 -13.87 -33.92 -27.78
N ILE A 246 -13.68 -33.65 -26.50
CA ILE A 246 -14.30 -32.55 -25.74
C ILE A 246 -13.39 -31.31 -25.76
N PHE A 247 -12.07 -31.53 -25.81
CA PHE A 247 -11.07 -30.47 -25.94
C PHE A 247 -10.54 -30.38 -27.37
N SER A 248 -10.45 -29.15 -27.91
CA SER A 248 -10.03 -28.90 -29.29
C SER A 248 -9.21 -27.64 -29.42
N VAL A 249 -8.58 -27.43 -30.59
CA VAL A 249 -7.83 -26.21 -30.93
C VAL A 249 -8.64 -24.91 -30.82
N GLN A 250 -9.98 -25.00 -30.81
CA GLN A 250 -10.85 -23.84 -30.60
C GLN A 250 -11.00 -23.44 -29.13
N SER A 251 -10.57 -24.31 -28.21
CA SER A 251 -10.70 -24.11 -26.77
C SER A 251 -9.70 -23.06 -26.30
N THR A 252 -10.18 -22.07 -25.54
CA THR A 252 -9.30 -21.10 -24.88
C THR A 252 -8.50 -21.78 -23.78
N LEU A 253 -7.18 -21.59 -23.82
CA LEU A 253 -6.27 -22.03 -22.78
C LEU A 253 -6.49 -21.24 -21.50
N ASN A 254 -6.46 -21.97 -20.39
CA ASN A 254 -6.58 -21.44 -19.04
C ASN A 254 -5.54 -22.13 -18.15
N LEU A 255 -5.43 -21.72 -16.89
CA LEU A 255 -4.46 -22.28 -15.95
C LEU A 255 -4.44 -23.82 -15.86
N LEU A 256 -5.59 -24.48 -15.96
CA LEU A 256 -5.65 -25.96 -15.96
C LEU A 256 -5.10 -26.53 -17.28
N SER A 257 -5.41 -25.88 -18.40
CA SER A 257 -4.87 -26.26 -19.71
C SER A 257 -3.34 -26.12 -19.72
N TYR A 258 -2.82 -25.03 -19.15
CA TYR A 258 -1.39 -24.81 -19.00
C TYR A 258 -0.72 -25.85 -18.11
N LEU A 259 -1.32 -26.19 -16.96
CA LEU A 259 -0.79 -27.28 -16.13
C LEU A 259 -0.68 -28.58 -16.92
N ASN A 260 -1.71 -28.95 -17.68
CA ASN A 260 -1.68 -30.18 -18.48
C ASN A 260 -0.59 -30.14 -19.57
N ILE A 261 -0.36 -28.98 -20.20
CA ILE A 261 0.73 -28.80 -21.18
C ILE A 261 2.09 -28.98 -20.50
N LEU A 262 2.30 -28.39 -19.33
CA LEU A 262 3.54 -28.54 -18.57
C LEU A 262 3.76 -29.99 -18.11
N GLU A 263 2.70 -30.70 -17.72
CA GLU A 263 2.76 -32.13 -17.40
C GLU A 263 3.12 -32.99 -18.62
N PHE A 264 2.55 -32.67 -19.80
CA PHE A 264 2.85 -33.37 -21.05
C PHE A 264 4.33 -33.29 -21.41
N TYR A 265 4.95 -32.13 -21.20
CA TYR A 265 6.39 -31.91 -21.41
C TYR A 265 7.27 -32.26 -20.19
N GLU A 266 6.70 -32.89 -19.16
CA GLU A 266 7.41 -33.34 -17.96
C GLU A 266 8.21 -32.22 -17.25
N TYR A 267 7.64 -31.01 -17.17
CA TYR A 267 8.24 -29.91 -16.41
C TYR A 267 8.39 -30.27 -14.93
N ASP A 268 9.26 -29.53 -14.23
CA ASP A 268 9.57 -29.75 -12.82
C ASP A 268 8.32 -29.94 -11.91
N SER A 269 8.38 -30.95 -11.05
CA SER A 269 7.27 -31.33 -10.17
C SER A 269 6.94 -30.29 -9.09
N GLN A 270 7.90 -29.46 -8.68
CA GLN A 270 7.68 -28.38 -7.72
C GLN A 270 6.88 -27.25 -8.39
N LEU A 271 7.19 -26.92 -9.64
CA LEU A 271 6.41 -26.00 -10.46
C LEU A 271 4.95 -26.47 -10.59
N GLN A 272 4.74 -27.73 -10.97
CA GLN A 272 3.40 -28.32 -11.05
C GLN A 272 2.65 -28.27 -9.71
N THR A 273 3.34 -28.53 -8.60
CA THR A 273 2.78 -28.46 -7.24
C THR A 273 2.36 -27.03 -6.88
N ALA A 274 3.17 -26.04 -7.24
CA ALA A 274 2.86 -24.64 -7.01
C ALA A 274 1.59 -24.21 -7.77
N ILE A 275 1.48 -24.61 -9.05
CA ILE A 275 0.31 -24.34 -9.89
C ILE A 275 -0.95 -25.03 -9.35
N ASN A 276 -0.84 -26.28 -8.93
CA ASN A 276 -1.95 -27.01 -8.30
C ASN A 276 -2.45 -26.31 -7.03
N GLY A 277 -1.55 -25.76 -6.21
CA GLY A 277 -1.95 -24.96 -5.05
C GLY A 277 -2.74 -23.71 -5.43
N ILE A 278 -2.44 -23.06 -6.55
CA ILE A 278 -3.21 -21.92 -7.07
C ILE A 278 -4.58 -22.38 -7.61
N LEU A 279 -4.61 -23.48 -8.38
CA LEU A 279 -5.84 -24.07 -8.91
C LEU A 279 -6.81 -24.52 -7.81
N SER A 280 -6.30 -24.93 -6.64
CA SER A 280 -7.13 -25.30 -5.49
C SER A 280 -8.06 -24.16 -5.02
N LEU A 281 -7.73 -22.90 -5.34
CA LEU A 281 -8.52 -21.72 -5.00
C LEU A 281 -9.43 -21.25 -6.15
N ASN A 282 -9.40 -21.90 -7.31
CA ASN A 282 -10.16 -21.48 -8.49
C ASN A 282 -11.68 -21.51 -8.25
N GLY A 283 -12.16 -22.43 -7.39
CA GLY A 283 -13.56 -22.46 -6.95
C GLY A 283 -13.97 -21.18 -6.22
N GLU A 284 -13.22 -20.79 -5.18
CA GLU A 284 -13.48 -19.56 -4.42
C GLU A 284 -13.31 -18.31 -5.28
N ARG A 285 -12.27 -18.27 -6.13
CA ARG A 285 -12.07 -17.19 -7.10
C ARG A 285 -13.28 -17.04 -8.02
N ASN A 286 -13.85 -18.13 -8.53
CA ASN A 286 -15.00 -18.07 -9.43
C ASN A 286 -16.27 -17.58 -8.73
N LYS A 287 -16.50 -18.00 -7.48
CA LYS A 287 -17.60 -17.47 -6.66
C LYS A 287 -17.53 -15.94 -6.53
N VAL A 288 -16.33 -15.40 -6.30
CA VAL A 288 -16.12 -13.95 -6.18
C VAL A 288 -16.20 -13.25 -7.54
N ALA A 289 -15.45 -13.72 -8.52
CA ALA A 289 -15.26 -13.04 -9.81
C ALA A 289 -16.49 -13.10 -10.73
N HIS A 290 -17.24 -14.21 -10.69
CA HIS A 290 -18.38 -14.42 -11.58
C HIS A 290 -19.70 -14.56 -10.82
N GLY A 291 -19.66 -15.08 -9.59
CA GLY A 291 -20.85 -15.23 -8.75
C GLY A 291 -21.16 -14.05 -7.83
N LEU A 292 -20.27 -13.03 -7.77
CA LEU A 292 -20.38 -11.88 -6.84
C LEU A 292 -20.66 -12.31 -5.39
N SER A 293 -20.16 -13.49 -5.01
CA SER A 293 -20.44 -14.11 -3.72
C SER A 293 -19.47 -13.62 -2.64
N GLU A 294 -19.94 -13.63 -1.40
CA GLU A 294 -19.10 -13.39 -0.23
C GLU A 294 -18.00 -14.46 -0.10
N ILE A 295 -16.83 -14.05 0.37
CA ILE A 295 -15.72 -14.95 0.65
C ILE A 295 -15.92 -15.57 2.02
N ASP A 296 -15.95 -16.91 2.08
CA ASP A 296 -15.89 -17.61 3.35
C ASP A 296 -14.45 -17.55 3.92
N THR A 297 -14.25 -16.60 4.83
CA THR A 297 -12.98 -16.39 5.54
C THR A 297 -12.54 -17.60 6.38
N ARG A 298 -13.46 -18.54 6.70
CA ARG A 298 -13.11 -19.80 7.38
C ARG A 298 -12.43 -20.77 6.42
N LEU A 299 -12.77 -20.73 5.14
CA LEU A 299 -12.19 -21.57 4.09
C LEU A 299 -10.88 -20.98 3.54
N LEU A 300 -10.73 -19.66 3.58
CA LEU A 300 -9.55 -18.89 3.19
C LEU A 300 -8.76 -18.40 4.39
N SER A 301 -8.09 -19.33 5.06
CA SER A 301 -7.22 -19.01 6.19
C SER A 301 -5.98 -18.21 5.78
N ARG A 302 -5.42 -17.44 6.71
CA ARG A 302 -4.12 -16.76 6.55
C ARG A 302 -3.02 -17.71 6.06
N LYS A 303 -3.04 -18.97 6.50
CA LYS A 303 -2.10 -20.00 6.04
C LYS A 303 -2.23 -20.29 4.55
N LYS A 304 -3.45 -20.41 4.02
CA LYS A 304 -3.68 -20.63 2.58
C LYS A 304 -3.26 -19.44 1.74
N LEU A 305 -3.52 -18.23 2.21
CA LEU A 305 -3.08 -17.00 1.52
C LEU A 305 -1.55 -16.85 1.51
N LYS A 306 -0.90 -17.23 2.61
CA LYS A 306 0.56 -17.30 2.66
C LYS A 306 1.11 -18.33 1.67
N GLN A 307 0.53 -19.52 1.64
CA GLN A 307 0.90 -20.56 0.67
C GLN A 307 0.68 -20.09 -0.78
N LEU A 308 -0.41 -19.37 -1.05
CA LEU A 308 -0.66 -18.81 -2.37
C LEU A 308 0.43 -17.81 -2.78
N SER A 309 0.80 -16.88 -1.88
CA SER A 309 1.90 -15.94 -2.15
C SER A 309 3.23 -16.66 -2.35
N GLU A 310 3.52 -17.69 -1.57
CA GLU A 310 4.72 -18.53 -1.73
C GLU A 310 4.74 -19.26 -3.08
N ASN A 311 3.61 -19.85 -3.49
CA ASN A 311 3.49 -20.52 -4.79
C ASN A 311 3.69 -19.55 -5.95
N LEU A 312 3.08 -18.36 -5.91
CA LEU A 312 3.30 -17.33 -6.93
C LEU A 312 4.76 -16.89 -6.96
N ARG A 313 5.40 -16.73 -5.80
CA ARG A 313 6.82 -16.38 -5.72
C ARG A 313 7.69 -17.44 -6.37
N LEU A 314 7.41 -18.72 -6.12
CA LEU A 314 8.11 -19.83 -6.74
C LEU A 314 7.98 -19.80 -8.27
N LEU A 315 6.80 -19.51 -8.81
CA LEU A 315 6.63 -19.34 -10.27
C LEU A 315 7.57 -18.24 -10.82
N LEU A 316 7.67 -17.11 -10.14
CA LEU A 316 8.53 -16.00 -10.59
C LEU A 316 10.02 -16.33 -10.48
N VAL A 317 10.43 -17.06 -9.44
CA VAL A 317 11.83 -17.49 -9.27
C VAL A 317 12.19 -18.58 -10.28
N ASP A 318 11.39 -19.64 -10.35
CA ASP A 318 11.73 -20.85 -11.09
C ASP A 318 11.50 -20.67 -12.60
N CYS A 319 10.41 -20.00 -13.02
CA CYS A 319 10.12 -19.81 -14.43
C CYS A 319 10.81 -18.59 -15.04
N LEU A 320 10.91 -17.49 -14.29
CA LEU A 320 11.42 -16.22 -14.80
C LEU A 320 12.81 -15.87 -14.26
N GLY A 321 13.39 -16.64 -13.34
CA GLY A 321 14.74 -16.37 -12.82
C GLY A 321 14.84 -15.08 -12.00
N ILE A 322 13.74 -14.61 -11.42
CA ILE A 322 13.72 -13.35 -10.65
C ILE A 322 14.40 -13.56 -9.29
N ASP A 323 15.37 -12.70 -8.97
CA ASP A 323 16.11 -12.79 -7.71
C ASP A 323 15.22 -12.58 -6.48
N SER A 324 15.40 -13.43 -5.46
CA SER A 324 14.58 -13.42 -4.25
C SER A 324 14.65 -12.12 -3.44
N SER A 325 15.70 -11.32 -3.62
CA SER A 325 15.90 -10.05 -2.93
C SER A 325 14.93 -8.94 -3.36
N TYR A 326 14.23 -9.11 -4.48
CA TYR A 326 13.24 -8.14 -4.97
C TYR A 326 11.87 -8.28 -4.30
N PHE A 327 11.53 -9.43 -3.72
CA PHE A 327 10.16 -9.68 -3.22
C PHE A 327 9.81 -8.92 -1.93
N ASN A 328 10.80 -8.46 -1.16
CA ASN A 328 10.59 -7.63 0.03
C ASN A 328 10.75 -6.13 -0.25
N TYR A 329 10.52 -5.71 -1.51
CA TYR A 329 10.69 -4.32 -1.94
C TYR A 329 9.88 -3.34 -1.08
N TYR A 330 8.57 -3.55 -0.93
CA TYR A 330 7.73 -2.63 -0.16
C TYR A 330 8.11 -2.59 1.32
N ASP A 331 8.47 -3.71 1.94
CA ASP A 331 8.94 -3.73 3.33
C ASP A 331 10.22 -2.91 3.53
N LYS A 332 11.17 -3.03 2.59
CA LYS A 332 12.41 -2.24 2.60
C LYS A 332 12.11 -0.75 2.44
N GLN A 333 11.26 -0.40 1.49
CA GLN A 333 10.85 0.98 1.24
C GLN A 333 10.09 1.56 2.44
N ASN A 334 9.16 0.81 3.04
CA ASN A 334 8.40 1.27 4.20
C ASN A 334 9.33 1.54 5.39
N LYS A 335 10.32 0.69 5.65
CA LYS A 335 11.35 0.93 6.68
C LYS A 335 12.18 2.18 6.40
N GLU A 336 12.54 2.42 5.15
CA GLU A 336 13.29 3.62 4.75
C GLU A 336 12.44 4.89 4.95
N LEU A 337 11.22 4.91 4.42
CA LEU A 337 10.31 6.05 4.48
C LEU A 337 9.92 6.38 5.93
N THR A 338 9.64 5.38 6.76
CA THR A 338 9.31 5.58 8.19
C THR A 338 10.49 6.16 8.97
N LYS A 339 11.71 5.68 8.72
CA LYS A 339 12.95 6.24 9.29
C LYS A 339 13.22 7.68 8.84
N MET A 340 12.82 8.05 7.62
CA MET A 340 12.92 9.45 7.16
C MET A 340 11.91 10.39 7.82
N LEU A 341 10.82 9.85 8.38
CA LEU A 341 9.77 10.59 9.09
C LEU A 341 10.03 10.73 10.60
N GLU A 342 11.02 10.02 11.16
CA GLU A 342 11.63 10.31 12.47
C GLU A 342 12.36 11.65 12.46
#